data_AF-E5DTN4-F1
#
_entry.id   AF-E5DTN4-F1
#
_cell.length_a   1.000
_cell.length_b   1.000
_cell.length_c   1.000
_cell.angle_alpha   90.00
_cell.angle_beta   90.00
_cell.angle_gamma   90.00
#
_symmetry.space_group_name_H-M   'P 1'
#
loop_
_entity.id
_entity.type
_entity.pdbx_description
1 polymer ?
#
loop_
_entity_poly.entity_id
_entity_poly.type
_entity_poly.pdbx_seq_one_letter_code
_entity_poly.pdbx_strand_id
1 'polypeptide(L)' 'TESLLYNSGAITELGSVDRGTTKTGNTLLERQRGITIQTAITSFQWKNTKVNIIDTP' A
#
# COMPACT_ATOMS: atom_id res chain seq x y z
N THR A 1 -2.02 -2.35 4.03
CA THR A 1 -1.78 -2.83 2.65
C THR A 1 -0.41 -3.48 2.46
N GLU A 2 0.70 -2.83 2.84
CA GLU A 2 2.08 -3.38 2.73
C GLU A 2 2.26 -4.84 3.19
N SER A 3 1.80 -5.18 4.40
CA SER A 3 1.97 -6.54 4.92
C SER A 3 1.26 -7.61 4.07
N LEU A 4 0.11 -7.29 3.47
CA LEU A 4 -0.59 -8.21 2.56
C LEU A 4 0.24 -8.44 1.29
N LEU A 5 0.79 -7.37 0.71
CA LEU A 5 1.64 -7.44 -0.48
C LEU A 5 2.94 -8.20 -0.22
N TYR A 6 3.55 -8.00 0.95
CA TYR A 6 4.77 -8.70 1.33
C TYR A 6 4.51 -10.19 1.55
N ASN A 7 3.46 -10.54 2.30
CA ASN A 7 3.11 -11.93 2.57
C ASN A 7 2.68 -12.67 1.29
N SER A 8 2.14 -11.97 0.29
CA SER A 8 1.83 -12.55 -1.01
C SER A 8 3.05 -12.70 -1.93
N GLY A 9 4.21 -12.19 -1.54
CA GLY A 9 5.40 -12.13 -2.38
C GLY A 9 5.32 -11.10 -3.52
N ALA A 10 4.34 -10.20 -3.49
CA ALA A 10 4.20 -9.16 -4.52
C ALA A 10 5.26 -8.05 -4.37
N ILE A 11 5.78 -7.87 -3.15
CA ILE A 11 6.89 -6.98 -2.84
C ILE A 11 7.91 -7.74 -1.98
N THR A 12 9.19 -7.44 -2.18
CA THR A 12 10.30 -8.16 -1.52
C THR A 12 10.68 -7.58 -0.16
N GLU A 13 10.17 -6.40 0.17
CA GLU A 13 10.51 -5.65 1.38
C GLU A 13 9.27 -4.92 1.90
N LEU A 14 9.17 -4.74 3.22
CA LEU A 14 8.12 -3.97 3.86
C LEU A 14 8.44 -2.47 3.82
N GLY A 15 7.53 -1.68 3.25
CA GLY A 15 7.56 -0.23 3.37
C GLY A 15 7.10 0.27 4.74
N SER A 16 7.46 1.50 5.10
CA SER A 16 7.04 2.20 6.32
C SER A 16 6.41 3.54 5.95
N VAL A 17 5.24 3.82 6.53
CA VAL A 17 4.51 5.09 6.33
C VAL A 17 5.33 6.25 6.87
N ASP A 18 5.87 6.12 8.08
CA ASP A 18 6.69 7.14 8.74
C ASP A 18 7.94 7.49 7.94
N ARG A 19 8.55 6.48 7.28
CA ARG A 19 9.73 6.66 6.43
C ARG A 19 9.37 7.03 4.98
N GLY A 20 8.08 7.04 4.63
CA GLY A 20 7.59 7.30 3.28
C GLY A 20 8.06 6.28 2.24
N THR A 21 8.37 5.05 2.65
CA THR A 21 8.89 3.98 1.76
C THR A 21 7.81 2.99 1.33
N THR A 22 6.55 3.24 1.69
CA THR A 22 5.41 2.43 1.24
C THR A 22 5.27 2.48 -0.28
N LYS A 23 4.90 1.36 -0.88
CA LYS A 23 4.56 1.23 -2.30
C LYS A 23 3.27 1.94 -2.64
N THR A 24 2.32 1.94 -1.70
CA THR A 24 1.20 2.88 -1.68
C THR A 24 1.71 4.19 -1.07
N GLY A 25 2.40 4.99 -1.88
CA GLY A 25 3.06 6.22 -1.42
C GLY A 25 2.07 7.34 -1.09
N ASN A 26 2.40 8.15 -0.08
CA ASN A 26 1.60 9.31 0.34
C ASN A 26 2.11 10.61 -0.30
N THR A 27 1.18 11.49 -0.62
CA THR A 27 1.43 12.86 -1.10
C THR A 27 1.98 13.77 0.00
N LEU A 28 2.60 14.88 -0.40
CA LEU A 28 3.03 15.95 0.54
C LEU A 28 1.88 16.46 1.42
N LEU A 29 0.69 16.58 0.84
CA LEU A 29 -0.49 17.07 1.53
C LEU A 29 -0.97 16.10 2.62
N GLU A 30 -0.98 14.80 2.32
CA GLU A 30 -1.31 13.76 3.29
C GLU A 30 -0.32 13.73 4.44
N ARG A 31 0.97 13.87 4.15
CA ARG A 31 2.02 13.97 5.19
C ARG A 31 1.82 15.19 6.09
N GLN A 32 1.48 16.34 5.52
CA GLN A 32 1.20 17.56 6.30
C GLN A 32 -0.03 17.42 7.19
N ARG A 33 -1.05 16.66 6.75
CA ARG A 33 -2.31 16.51 7.49
C ARG A 33 -2.38 15.28 8.39
N GLY A 34 -1.46 14.33 8.24
CA GLY A 34 -1.47 13.08 8.99
C GLY A 34 -2.67 12.17 8.67
N ILE A 35 -3.30 12.36 7.50
CA ILE A 35 -4.45 11.59 7.05
C ILE A 35 -4.21 11.08 5.62
N THR A 36 -4.85 9.98 5.27
CA THR A 36 -5.00 9.54 3.89
C THR A 36 -6.06 10.41 3.20
N ILE A 37 -5.81 10.83 1.97
CA ILE A 37 -6.68 11.70 1.16
C ILE A 37 -6.96 11.03 -0.19
N GLN A 38 -5.97 10.33 -0.73
CA GLN A 38 -6.07 9.64 -2.00
C GLN A 38 -6.38 8.17 -1.79
N THR A 39 -7.22 7.63 -2.66
CA THR A 39 -7.42 6.19 -2.75
C THR A 39 -6.26 5.56 -3.55
N ALA A 40 -5.66 4.51 -3.02
CA ALA A 40 -4.65 3.72 -3.72
C ALA A 40 -5.24 2.40 -4.23
N ILE A 41 -4.77 1.94 -5.40
CA ILE A 41 -5.20 0.66 -5.99
C ILE A 41 -3.96 -0.21 -6.19
N THR A 42 -4.04 -1.47 -5.75
CA THR A 42 -2.98 -2.46 -5.98
C THR A 42 -3.57 -3.85 -6.21
N SER A 43 -2.81 -4.72 -6.87
CA SER A 43 -3.24 -6.08 -7.18
C SER A 43 -2.10 -7.06 -6.94
N PHE A 44 -2.45 -8.27 -6.50
CA PHE A 44 -1.50 -9.38 -6.34
C PHE A 44 -2.17 -10.73 -6.55
N GLN A 45 -1.36 -11.78 -6.71
CA GLN A 45 -1.81 -13.16 -6.79
C GLN A 45 -1.73 -13.83 -5.43
N TRP A 46 -2.76 -14.57 -5.04
CA TRP A 46 -2.78 -15.39 -3.84
C TRP A 46 -3.46 -16.73 -4.13
N LYS A 47 -2.73 -17.84 -4.01
CA LYS A 47 -3.27 -19.20 -4.21
C LYS A 47 -4.15 -19.31 -5.47
N ASN A 48 -3.60 -18.92 -6.61
CA ASN A 48 -4.28 -18.91 -7.92
C ASN A 48 -5.50 -17.97 -8.04
N THR A 49 -5.65 -17.02 -7.11
CA THR A 49 -6.70 -15.99 -7.12
C THR A 49 -6.07 -14.62 -7.28
N LYS A 50 -6.56 -13.82 -8.24
CA LYS A 50 -6.20 -12.41 -8.36
C LYS A 50 -6.96 -11.60 -7.32
N VAL A 51 -6.23 -10.92 -6.44
CA VAL A 51 -6.78 -10.00 -5.44
C VAL A 51 -6.54 -8.57 -5.91
N ASN A 52 -7.55 -7.71 -5.79
CA ASN A 52 -7.43 -6.27 -6.01
C ASN A 52 -7.81 -5.56 -4.70
N ILE A 53 -6.96 -4.65 -4.25
CA ILE A 53 -7.19 -3.82 -3.08
C ILE A 53 -7.47 -2.40 -3.55
N ILE A 54 -8.54 -1.82 -3.01
CA ILE A 54 -8.83 -0.39 -3.07
C ILE A 54 -8.68 0.12 -1.63
N ASP A 55 -7.60 0.86 -1.40
CA ASP A 55 -7.23 1.42 -0.10
C ASP A 55 -7.76 2.86 -0.05
N THR A 56 -8.88 3.08 0.64
CA THR A 56 -9.55 4.38 0.72
C THR A 56 -9.14 5.13 1.99
N PRO A 57 -9.16 6.47 1.99
CA PRO A 57 -9.15 7.28 3.20
C PRO A 57 -10.12 6.82 4.30
#